data_AF-A0A6T9YC63-F1
#
_entry.id   AF-A0A6T9YC63-F1
#
_cell.length_a   1.000
_cell.length_b   1.000
_cell.length_c   1.000
_cell.angle_alpha   90.00
_cell.angle_beta   90.00
_cell.angle_gamma   90.00
#
_symmetry.space_group_name_H-M   'P 1'
#
loop_
_entity.id
_entity.type
_entity.pdbx_description
1 polymer ?
#
loop_
_entity_poly.entity_id
_entity_poly.type
_entity_poly.pdbx_seq_one_letter_code
_entity_poly.pdbx_strand_id
1 'polypeptide(L)'
;MAITTQYVVTHKGVEKLVTTDKKEADQYDKMLDAADNLADYIHAKGIKLDDSVVEELTIMLAKNKDKVSKIFKGATAESVLEDESAEVVKLQANG
;
A
#
# COMPACT_ATOMS: atom_id res chain seq x y z
N MET A 1 9.96 35.10 7.80
CA MET A 1 8.97 34.41 6.94
C MET A 1 9.51 33.02 6.68
N ALA A 2 8.75 31.96 6.92
CA ALA A 2 9.16 30.58 6.67
C ALA A 2 8.39 30.03 5.45
N ILE A 3 9.09 29.30 4.57
CA ILE A 3 8.53 28.65 3.38
C ILE A 3 8.74 27.15 3.54
N THR A 4 7.71 26.35 3.26
CA THR A 4 7.77 24.87 3.32
C THR A 4 7.24 24.30 2.01
N THR A 5 7.99 23.38 1.41
CA THR A 5 7.56 22.61 0.23
C THR A 5 6.87 21.34 0.69
N GLN A 6 5.70 21.05 0.13
CA GLN A 6 4.95 19.82 0.37
C GLN A 6 4.65 19.15 -0.97
N TYR A 7 4.62 17.82 -0.93
CA TYR A 7 4.20 16.94 -2.00
C TYR A 7 2.86 16.34 -1.60
N VAL A 8 1.86 16.53 -2.46
CA VAL A 8 0.49 16.04 -2.27
C VAL A 8 0.24 14.94 -3.29
N VAL A 9 0.02 13.72 -2.83
CA VAL A 9 -0.35 12.58 -3.67
C VAL A 9 -1.87 12.48 -3.68
N THR A 10 -2.45 12.56 -4.88
CA THR A 10 -3.90 12.44 -5.08
C THR A 10 -4.20 11.19 -5.88
N HIS A 11 -5.32 10.54 -5.56
CA HIS A 11 -5.82 9.37 -6.27
C HIS A 11 -7.30 9.55 -6.54
N LYS A 12 -7.71 9.48 -7.81
CA LYS A 12 -9.10 9.73 -8.25
C LYS A 12 -9.67 11.06 -7.73
N GLY A 13 -8.83 12.09 -7.62
CA GLY A 13 -9.21 13.41 -7.13
C GLY A 13 -9.31 13.55 -5.61
N VAL A 14 -8.95 12.51 -4.84
CA VAL A 14 -8.90 12.55 -3.37
C VAL A 14 -7.45 12.57 -2.90
N GLU A 15 -7.12 13.47 -1.97
CA GLU A 15 -5.80 13.50 -1.33
C GLU A 15 -5.58 12.25 -0.47
N LYS A 16 -4.49 11.52 -0.73
CA LYS A 16 -4.15 10.26 -0.04
C LYS A 16 -2.92 10.38 0.86
N LEU A 17 -1.97 11.26 0.51
CA LEU A 17 -0.77 11.53 1.30
C LEU A 17 -0.34 13.00 1.10
N VAL A 18 0.06 13.65 2.20
CA VAL A 18 0.78 14.93 2.18
C VAL A 18 2.08 14.72 2.94
N THR A 19 3.22 14.96 2.30
CA THR A 19 4.54 14.79 2.90
C THR A 19 5.49 15.89 2.44
N THR A 20 6.54 16.17 3.21
CA THR A 20 7.65 17.03 2.78
C THR A 20 8.77 16.24 2.10
N ASP A 21 8.72 14.90 2.12
CA ASP A 21 9.68 14.03 1.47
C ASP A 21 9.21 13.60 0.08
N LYS A 22 9.95 14.05 -0.95
CA LYS A 22 9.67 13.68 -2.34
C LYS A 22 9.72 12.17 -2.56
N LYS A 23 10.67 11.48 -1.93
CA LYS A 23 10.88 10.05 -2.13
C LYS A 23 9.70 9.25 -1.61
N GLU A 24 9.16 9.65 -0.45
CA GLU A 24 7.95 9.04 0.12
C GLU A 24 6.75 9.26 -0.80
N ALA A 25 6.57 10.48 -1.33
CA ALA A 25 5.52 10.77 -2.30
C ALA A 25 5.65 9.90 -3.57
N ASP A 26 6.85 9.83 -4.16
CA ASP A 26 7.13 9.01 -5.35
C ASP A 26 6.90 7.50 -5.10
N GLN A 27 7.13 7.02 -3.88
CA GLN A 27 6.86 5.63 -3.49
C GLN A 27 5.37 5.37 -3.31
N TYR A 28 4.66 6.31 -2.70
CA TYR A 28 3.21 6.19 -2.51
C TYR A 28 2.47 6.23 -3.84
N ASP A 29 2.88 7.11 -4.75
CA ASP A 29 2.37 7.19 -6.13
C ASP A 29 2.49 5.84 -6.87
N LYS A 30 3.70 5.25 -6.87
CA LYS A 30 3.93 3.92 -7.46
C LYS A 30 3.11 2.80 -6.81
N MET A 31 2.81 2.92 -5.52
CA MET A 31 1.96 1.96 -4.81
C MET A 31 0.50 2.09 -5.25
N LEU A 32 0.01 3.31 -5.48
CA LEU A 32 -1.33 3.54 -6.04
C LEU A 32 -1.43 3.03 -7.49
N ASP A 33 -0.42 3.25 -8.33
CA ASP A 33 -0.37 2.68 -9.68
C ASP A 33 -0.47 1.15 -9.65
N ALA A 34 0.22 0.50 -8.71
CA ALA A 34 0.12 -0.95 -8.53
C ALA A 34 -1.29 -1.38 -8.09
N ALA A 35 -1.94 -0.60 -7.22
CA ALA A 35 -3.30 -0.86 -6.78
C ALA A 35 -4.31 -0.77 -7.94
N ASP A 36 -4.17 0.21 -8.83
CA ASP A 36 -5.02 0.34 -10.02
C ASP A 36 -4.84 -0.84 -10.98
N ASN A 37 -3.59 -1.22 -11.28
CA ASN A 37 -3.33 -2.38 -12.13
C ASN A 37 -3.89 -3.69 -11.54
N LEU A 38 -3.88 -3.84 -10.21
CA LEU A 38 -4.50 -4.98 -9.53
C LEU A 38 -6.04 -4.92 -9.62
N ALA A 39 -6.65 -3.74 -9.52
CA ALA A 39 -8.09 -3.56 -9.67
C ALA A 39 -8.55 -3.98 -11.07
N ASP A 40 -7.86 -3.48 -12.10
CA ASP A 40 -8.12 -3.85 -13.49
C ASP A 40 -7.98 -5.35 -13.73
N TYR A 41 -6.95 -5.98 -13.13
CA TYR A 41 -6.77 -7.42 -13.20
C TYR A 41 -7.94 -8.20 -12.56
N ILE A 42 -8.40 -7.79 -11.36
CA ILE A 42 -9.52 -8.42 -10.66
C ILE A 42 -10.81 -8.28 -11.48
N HIS A 43 -11.09 -7.09 -12.01
CA HIS A 43 -12.23 -6.85 -12.89
C HIS A 43 -12.16 -7.70 -14.16
N ALA A 44 -10.99 -7.81 -14.79
CA ALA A 44 -10.79 -8.65 -15.96
C ALA A 44 -10.99 -10.16 -15.68
N LYS A 45 -10.87 -10.60 -14.42
CA LYS A 45 -11.22 -11.96 -14.00
C LYS A 45 -12.72 -12.19 -13.77
N GLY A 46 -13.55 -11.16 -13.97
CA GLY A 46 -15.00 -11.24 -13.81
C GLY A 46 -15.46 -11.28 -12.35
N ILE A 47 -14.57 -10.97 -11.41
CA ILE A 47 -14.91 -10.83 -9.98
C ILE A 47 -15.68 -9.52 -9.82
N LYS A 48 -16.93 -9.61 -9.38
CA LYS A 48 -17.77 -8.44 -9.11
C LYS A 48 -17.67 -8.07 -7.64
N LEU A 49 -17.10 -6.90 -7.38
CA LEU A 49 -16.98 -6.28 -6.07
C LEU A 49 -17.34 -4.80 -6.25
N ASP A 50 -17.81 -4.15 -5.19
CA ASP A 50 -18.03 -2.71 -5.21
C ASP A 50 -16.68 -1.97 -5.38
N ASP A 51 -16.67 -0.86 -6.12
CA ASP A 51 -15.45 -0.12 -6.45
C ASP A 51 -14.66 0.30 -5.19
N SER A 52 -15.36 0.64 -4.11
CA SER A 52 -14.73 0.99 -2.83
C SER A 52 -14.01 -0.20 -2.19
N VAL A 53 -14.59 -1.40 -2.31
CA VAL A 53 -14.02 -2.64 -1.77
C VAL A 53 -12.82 -3.06 -2.61
N VAL A 54 -12.91 -2.94 -3.94
CA VAL A 54 -11.77 -3.22 -4.82
C VAL A 54 -10.62 -2.27 -4.53
N GLU A 55 -10.88 -0.96 -4.42
CA GLU A 55 -9.85 0.02 -4.10
C GLU A 55 -9.18 -0.25 -2.74
N GLU A 56 -9.96 -0.51 -1.70
CA GLU A 56 -9.41 -0.84 -0.38
C GLU A 56 -8.54 -2.11 -0.44
N LEU A 57 -9.04 -3.16 -1.09
CA LEU A 57 -8.34 -4.43 -1.26
C LEU A 57 -7.02 -4.25 -2.02
N THR A 58 -7.03 -3.56 -3.16
CA THR A 58 -5.85 -3.44 -4.02
C THR A 58 -4.81 -2.52 -3.43
N ILE A 59 -5.21 -1.46 -2.72
CA ILE A 59 -4.30 -0.62 -1.93
C ILE A 59 -3.65 -1.45 -0.81
N MET A 60 -4.42 -2.27 -0.09
CA MET A 60 -3.86 -3.16 0.93
C MET A 60 -2.84 -4.13 0.34
N LEU A 61 -3.16 -4.77 -0.79
CA LEU A 61 -2.25 -5.69 -1.48
C LEU A 61 -0.98 -4.98 -1.97
N ALA A 62 -1.11 -3.77 -2.53
CA ALA A 62 0.01 -2.99 -3.04
C ALA A 62 0.94 -2.51 -1.90
N LYS A 63 0.38 -2.05 -0.78
CA LYS A 63 1.14 -1.68 0.43
C LYS A 63 1.94 -2.84 1.00
N ASN A 64 1.40 -4.05 0.90
CA ASN A 64 1.98 -5.26 1.48
C ASN A 64 2.63 -6.18 0.43
N LYS A 65 3.03 -5.63 -0.73
CA LYS A 65 3.54 -6.39 -1.89
C LYS A 65 4.54 -7.48 -1.52
N ASP A 66 5.52 -7.18 -0.67
CA ASP A 66 6.58 -8.15 -0.31
C ASP A 66 6.04 -9.31 0.52
N LYS A 67 5.11 -9.02 1.43
CA LYS A 67 4.46 -10.00 2.31
C LYS A 67 3.50 -10.88 1.53
N VAL A 68 2.67 -10.27 0.69
CA VAL A 68 1.80 -10.98 -0.27
C VAL A 68 2.64 -11.85 -1.21
N SER A 69 3.81 -11.37 -1.64
CA SER A 69 4.75 -12.17 -2.46
C SER A 69 5.32 -13.38 -1.74
N LYS A 70 5.56 -13.30 -0.41
CA LYS A 70 5.94 -14.48 0.39
C LYS A 70 4.83 -15.53 0.39
N ILE A 71 3.57 -15.11 0.51
CA ILE A 71 2.42 -16.03 0.45
C ILE A 71 2.36 -16.74 -0.90
N PHE A 72 2.53 -16.01 -2.01
CA PHE A 72 2.59 -16.63 -3.34
C PHE A 72 3.76 -17.60 -3.53
N LYS A 73 4.83 -17.47 -2.72
CA LYS A 73 5.98 -18.39 -2.70
C LYS A 73 5.80 -19.57 -1.72
N GLY A 74 4.65 -19.69 -1.06
CA GLY A 74 4.32 -20.82 -0.18
C GLY A 74 4.42 -20.53 1.31
N ALA A 75 4.68 -19.29 1.73
CA ALA A 75 4.56 -18.93 3.15
C ALA A 75 3.10 -18.99 3.61
N THR A 76 2.87 -19.36 4.88
CA THR A 76 1.52 -19.34 5.45
C THR A 76 1.15 -17.93 5.88
N ALA A 77 -0.15 -17.61 5.88
CA ALA A 77 -0.62 -16.33 6.40
C ALA A 77 -0.17 -16.10 7.85
N GLU A 78 -0.20 -17.15 8.67
CA GLU A 78 0.26 -17.12 10.06
C GLU A 78 1.74 -16.71 10.17
N SER A 79 2.63 -17.31 9.39
CA SER A 79 4.06 -16.95 9.39
C SER A 79 4.32 -15.52 8.95
N VAL A 80 3.54 -15.02 7.99
CA VAL A 80 3.69 -13.65 7.50
C VAL A 80 3.19 -12.65 8.54
N LEU A 81 2.08 -12.93 9.22
CA LEU A 81 1.54 -12.07 10.28
C LEU A 81 2.43 -12.04 11.54
N GLU A 82 3.08 -13.16 11.87
CA GLU A 82 4.11 -13.21 12.91
C GLU A 82 5.32 -12.34 12.55
N ASP A 83 5.80 -12.42 11.30
CA ASP A 83 6.86 -11.54 10.77
C ASP A 83 6.46 -10.05 10.90
N GLU A 84 5.22 -9.68 10.54
CA GLU A 84 4.73 -8.31 10.69
C GLU A 84 4.76 -7.85 12.16
N SER A 85 4.23 -8.69 13.05
CA SER A 85 4.17 -8.40 14.48
C SER A 85 5.58 -8.24 15.07
N ALA A 86 6.53 -9.09 14.64
CA ALA A 86 7.92 -9.01 15.05
C ALA A 86 8.63 -7.75 14.52
N GLU A 87 8.34 -7.30 13.30
CA GLU A 87 8.86 -6.04 12.75
C GLU A 87 8.31 -4.83 13.52
N VAL A 88 7.01 -4.81 13.83
CA VAL A 88 6.36 -3.72 14.59
C VAL A 88 6.94 -3.62 16.01
N VAL A 89 7.15 -4.75 16.70
CA VAL A 89 7.72 -4.77 18.06
C VAL A 89 9.19 -4.29 18.07
N LYS A 90 9.98 -4.66 17.05
CA LYS A 90 11.38 -4.18 16.93
C LYS A 90 11.47 -2.66 16.72
N LEU A 91 10.50 -2.06 16.02
CA LEU A 91 10.46 -0.61 15.78
C LEU A 91 10.11 0.19 17.05
N GLN A 92 9.37 -0.40 18.00
CA GLN A 92 8.96 0.28 19.23
C GLN A 92 9.99 0.20 20.37
N ALA A 93 11.04 -0.62 20.24
CA ALA A 93 12.01 -0.87 21.32
C ALA A 93 13.16 0.17 21.41
N ASN A 94 13.20 1.17 20.53
CA ASN A 94 14.20 2.24 20.56
C ASN A 94 13.54 3.56 20.97
N GLY A 95 13.34 3.73 22.29
CA GLY A 95 12.92 4.97 22.94
C GLY A 95 13.82 5.28 24.13
#